data_AF-A0A2S2Q387-F1
#
_entry.id   AF-A0A2S2Q387-F1
#
_cell.length_a   1.000
_cell.length_b   1.000
_cell.length_c   1.000
_cell.angle_alpha   90.00
_cell.angle_beta   90.00
_cell.angle_gamma   90.00
#
_symmetry.space_group_name_H-M   'P 1'
#
loop_
_entity.id
_entity.type
_entity.pdbx_description
1 polymer ?
#
loop_
_entity_poly.entity_id
_entity_poly.type
_entity_poly.pdbx_seq_one_letter_code
_entity_poly.pdbx_strand_id
1 'polypeptide(L)'
;MEASLKPVEIFNLVRSIVQNVNINNFEEMAHTIISIPLKTIYIFENIVDIIYFRALNRPDFTVLYAKLCAYMANHAAFNKLHNYKTTFQNVLAQKIFDMFTSYYTRTPQNEVHKLKKNFMNSNMTPSFFKNILNSFHFQYYKRSLAHCKYVFK
;
A
#
# COMPACT_ATOMS: atom_id res chain seq x y z
N MET A 1 23.80 -23.35 7.65
CA MET A 1 23.10 -23.23 6.35
C MET A 1 21.77 -22.56 6.67
N GLU A 2 21.70 -21.23 6.61
CA GLU A 2 20.45 -20.50 6.87
C GLU A 2 19.47 -20.85 5.75
N ALA A 3 18.35 -21.48 6.09
CA ALA A 3 17.28 -21.72 5.15
C ALA A 3 16.73 -20.36 4.70
N SER A 4 17.04 -19.96 3.47
CA SER A 4 16.47 -18.75 2.87
C SER A 4 14.96 -18.95 2.72
N LEU A 5 14.16 -18.19 3.47
CA LEU A 5 12.70 -18.13 3.32
C LEU A 5 12.34 -17.88 1.85
N LYS A 6 11.38 -18.61 1.30
CA LYS A 6 10.92 -18.35 -0.07
C LYS A 6 10.18 -17.00 -0.13
N PRO A 7 10.22 -16.24 -1.24
CA PRO A 7 9.52 -14.95 -1.34
C PRO A 7 8.03 -15.01 -0.95
N VAL A 8 7.34 -16.10 -1.26
CA VAL A 8 5.93 -16.31 -0.89
C VAL A 8 5.73 -16.34 0.63
N GLU A 9 6.64 -16.98 1.37
CA GLU A 9 6.59 -17.07 2.84
C GLU A 9 6.82 -15.68 3.45
N ILE A 10 7.74 -14.91 2.89
CA ILE A 10 7.99 -13.51 3.27
C ILE A 10 6.73 -12.67 3.09
N PHE A 11 6.08 -12.76 1.92
CA PHE A 11 4.88 -11.97 1.64
C PHE A 11 3.70 -12.36 2.54
N ASN A 12 3.55 -13.65 2.86
CA ASN A 12 2.52 -14.11 3.79
C ASN A 12 2.78 -13.62 5.23
N LEU A 13 4.04 -13.64 5.67
CA LEU A 13 4.44 -13.08 6.95
C LEU A 13 4.09 -11.59 7.03
N VAL A 14 4.46 -10.82 6.01
CA VAL A 14 4.20 -9.38 5.94
C VAL A 14 2.70 -9.10 5.93
N ARG A 15 1.89 -9.88 5.20
CA ARG A 15 0.43 -9.79 5.23
C ARG A 15 -0.14 -10.03 6.63
N SER A 16 0.35 -11.06 7.32
CA SER A 16 -0.05 -11.36 8.70
C SER A 16 0.28 -10.20 9.64
N ILE A 17 1.49 -9.64 9.52
CA ILE A 17 1.92 -8.48 10.30
C ILE A 17 0.98 -7.29 10.07
N VAL A 18 0.77 -6.85 8.83
CA VAL A 18 -0.07 -5.67 8.55
C VAL A 18 -1.56 -5.91 8.85
N GLN A 19 -1.98 -7.17 8.95
CA GLN A 19 -3.34 -7.54 9.36
C GLN A 19 -3.55 -7.39 10.87
N ASN A 20 -2.54 -7.74 11.67
CA ASN A 20 -2.64 -7.89 13.13
C ASN A 20 -1.94 -6.79 13.93
N VAL A 21 -1.11 -5.96 13.28
CA VAL A 21 -0.38 -4.88 13.95
C VAL A 21 -1.35 -3.87 14.58
N ASN A 22 -1.10 -3.54 15.83
CA ASN A 22 -1.80 -2.55 16.64
C ASN A 22 -0.79 -1.85 17.57
N ILE A 23 -1.27 -0.96 18.44
CA ILE A 23 -0.41 -0.17 19.33
C ILE A 23 0.34 -1.05 20.34
N ASN A 24 -0.28 -2.13 20.82
CA ASN A 24 0.25 -2.94 21.91
C ASN A 24 1.32 -3.95 21.43
N ASN A 25 1.26 -4.37 20.17
CA ASN A 25 2.21 -5.34 19.60
C ASN A 25 3.12 -4.72 18.52
N PHE A 26 3.16 -3.38 18.41
CA PHE A 26 3.89 -2.72 17.34
C PHE A 26 5.36 -3.10 17.32
N GLU A 27 6.03 -3.06 18.48
CA GLU A 27 7.46 -3.35 18.58
C GLU A 27 7.78 -4.79 18.15
N GLU A 28 7.02 -5.77 18.63
CA GLU A 28 7.16 -7.18 18.24
C GLU A 28 7.02 -7.39 16.74
N MET A 29 5.97 -6.80 16.15
CA MET A 29 5.69 -6.87 14.72
C MET A 29 6.78 -6.18 13.88
N ALA A 30 7.26 -5.03 14.35
CA ALA A 30 8.33 -4.29 13.72
C ALA A 30 9.68 -5.03 13.82
N HIS A 31 9.97 -5.70 14.93
CA HIS A 31 11.16 -6.56 15.05
C HIS A 31 11.09 -7.77 14.11
N THR A 32 9.91 -8.35 13.94
CA THR A 32 9.70 -9.48 13.03
C THR A 32 9.95 -9.05 11.57
N ILE A 33 9.46 -7.88 11.15
CA ILE A 33 9.64 -7.42 9.76
C ILE A 33 11.10 -7.13 9.43
N ILE A 34 11.87 -6.57 10.38
CA ILE A 34 13.28 -6.23 10.10
C ILE A 34 14.20 -7.44 10.06
N SER A 35 13.79 -8.54 10.69
CA SER A 35 14.51 -9.82 10.77
C SER A 35 14.38 -10.66 9.50
N ILE A 36 13.63 -10.21 8.49
CA ILE A 36 13.48 -10.91 7.21
C ILE A 36 14.85 -10.97 6.50
N PRO A 37 15.36 -12.18 6.17
CA PRO A 37 16.74 -12.37 5.72
C PRO A 37 17.01 -11.99 4.26
N LEU A 38 15.99 -11.93 3.40
CA LEU A 38 16.15 -11.66 1.97
C LEU A 38 15.75 -10.23 1.58
N LYS A 39 16.66 -9.53 0.91
CA LYS A 39 16.53 -8.09 0.62
C LYS A 39 16.90 -7.78 -0.83
N THR A 40 16.09 -8.27 -1.75
CA THR A 40 16.12 -7.89 -3.16
C THR A 40 15.17 -6.72 -3.42
N ILE A 41 15.38 -5.99 -4.52
CA ILE A 41 14.45 -4.91 -4.93
C ILE A 41 13.03 -5.47 -5.03
N TYR A 42 12.87 -6.63 -5.67
CA TYR A 42 11.59 -7.32 -5.81
C TYR A 42 10.88 -7.54 -4.46
N ILE A 43 11.62 -7.98 -3.43
CA ILE A 43 11.03 -8.18 -2.09
C ILE A 43 10.60 -6.85 -1.48
N PHE A 44 11.42 -5.80 -1.58
CA PHE A 44 11.09 -4.49 -1.03
C PHE A 44 9.86 -3.88 -1.71
N GLU A 45 9.79 -3.93 -3.04
CA GLU A 45 8.65 -3.45 -3.80
C GLU A 45 7.36 -4.14 -3.36
N ASN A 46 7.37 -5.47 -3.21
CA ASN A 46 6.20 -6.22 -2.78
C ASN A 46 5.82 -5.95 -1.32
N ILE A 47 6.79 -5.76 -0.42
CA ILE A 47 6.50 -5.37 0.97
C ILE A 47 5.83 -4.00 1.02
N VAL A 48 6.36 -3.03 0.26
CA VAL A 48 5.77 -1.69 0.16
C VAL A 48 4.34 -1.79 -0.38
N ASP A 49 4.12 -2.57 -1.45
CA ASP A 49 2.79 -2.75 -2.03
C ASP A 49 1.79 -3.35 -1.01
N ILE A 50 2.21 -4.34 -0.21
CA ILE A 50 1.37 -4.96 0.84
C ILE A 50 1.02 -3.95 1.94
N ILE A 51 2.00 -3.23 2.49
CA ILE A 51 1.79 -2.27 3.57
C ILE A 51 0.90 -1.12 3.08
N TYR A 52 1.21 -0.58 1.91
CA TYR A 52 0.48 0.55 1.35
C TYR A 52 -0.96 0.17 0.97
N PHE A 53 -1.18 -0.99 0.34
CA PHE A 53 -2.52 -1.48 0.05
C PHE A 53 -3.35 -1.63 1.34
N ARG A 54 -2.73 -2.11 2.42
CA ARG A 54 -3.40 -2.20 3.72
C ARG A 54 -3.74 -0.82 4.28
N ALA A 55 -2.83 0.14 4.20
CA ALA A 55 -3.05 1.51 4.66
C ALA A 55 -4.20 2.22 3.94
N LEU A 56 -4.36 2.00 2.63
CA LEU A 56 -5.50 2.55 1.88
C LEU A 56 -6.84 1.93 2.30
N ASN A 57 -6.85 0.65 2.65
CA ASN A 57 -8.07 -0.06 3.05
C ASN A 57 -8.44 0.12 4.54
N ARG A 58 -7.47 0.48 5.40
CA ARG A 58 -7.69 0.78 6.81
C ARG A 58 -7.12 2.16 7.21
N PRO A 59 -7.80 3.26 6.83
CA PRO A 59 -7.30 4.62 7.04
C PRO A 59 -7.04 4.99 8.50
N ASP A 60 -7.74 4.35 9.45
CA ASP A 60 -7.57 4.62 10.89
C ASP A 60 -6.22 4.10 11.41
N PHE A 61 -5.66 3.10 10.72
CA PHE A 61 -4.37 2.48 11.04
C PHE A 61 -3.22 3.03 10.18
N THR A 62 -3.49 3.98 9.27
CA THR A 62 -2.49 4.58 8.36
C THR A 62 -1.23 5.05 9.10
N VAL A 63 -1.39 5.69 10.26
CA VAL A 63 -0.25 6.16 11.07
C VAL A 63 0.61 4.99 11.56
N LEU A 64 0.00 3.87 11.91
CA LEU A 64 0.72 2.67 12.36
C LEU A 64 1.51 2.04 11.22
N TYR A 65 0.94 2.01 10.02
CA TYR A 65 1.63 1.53 8.82
C TYR A 65 2.78 2.45 8.38
N ALA A 66 2.59 3.77 8.46
CA ALA A 66 3.65 4.74 8.22
C ALA A 66 4.81 4.56 9.21
N LYS A 67 4.50 4.37 10.51
CA LYS A 67 5.50 4.04 11.54
C LYS A 67 6.27 2.75 11.23
N LEU A 68 5.59 1.71 10.74
CA LEU A 68 6.25 0.45 10.36
C LEU A 68 7.23 0.68 9.20
N CYS A 69 6.83 1.44 8.18
CA CYS A 69 7.72 1.83 7.08
C CYS A 69 8.89 2.69 7.54
N ALA A 70 8.69 3.62 8.46
CA ALA A 70 9.77 4.42 9.05
C ALA A 70 10.76 3.54 9.83
N TYR A 71 10.26 2.56 10.59
CA TYR A 71 11.10 1.60 11.31
C TYR A 71 11.99 0.80 10.35
N MET A 72 11.42 0.33 9.24
CA MET A 72 12.18 -0.33 8.18
C MET A 72 13.19 0.63 7.53
N ALA A 73 12.77 1.83 7.15
CA ALA A 73 13.61 2.82 6.46
C ALA A 73 14.80 3.30 7.29
N ASN A 74 14.69 3.29 8.63
CA ASN A 74 15.77 3.70 9.53
C ASN A 74 16.68 2.54 9.94
N HIS A 75 16.28 1.29 9.70
CA HIS A 75 17.05 0.13 10.13
C HIS A 75 18.24 -0.13 9.19
N ALA A 76 19.44 -0.30 9.75
CA ALA A 76 20.69 -0.46 8.98
C ALA A 76 20.62 -1.53 7.89
N ALA A 77 19.92 -2.63 8.18
CA ALA A 77 19.76 -3.74 7.26
C ALA A 77 18.86 -3.43 6.04
N PHE A 78 18.21 -2.26 5.97
CA PHE A 78 17.41 -1.78 4.84
C PHE A 78 18.03 -0.55 4.14
N ASN A 79 19.12 -0.01 4.72
CA ASN A 79 19.85 1.16 4.22
C ASN A 79 20.83 0.83 3.09
N LYS A 80 21.13 -0.46 2.86
CA LYS A 80 21.95 -0.93 1.75
C LYS A 80 21.36 -2.21 1.19
N LEU A 81 20.84 -2.14 -0.03
CA LEU A 81 20.36 -3.29 -0.76
C LEU A 81 21.57 -3.95 -1.43
N HIS A 82 21.80 -5.25 -1.19
CA HIS A 82 22.93 -5.96 -1.78
C HIS A 82 22.89 -5.82 -3.31
N ASN A 83 24.01 -5.37 -3.90
CA ASN A 83 24.25 -5.19 -5.34
C ASN A 83 23.49 -4.06 -6.05
N TYR A 84 22.70 -3.23 -5.36
CA TYR A 84 22.01 -2.09 -5.97
C TYR A 84 22.27 -0.80 -5.21
N LYS A 85 22.52 0.31 -5.92
CA LYS A 85 22.68 1.67 -5.35
C LYS A 85 21.33 2.25 -4.86
N THR A 86 20.48 1.44 -4.23
CA THR A 86 19.15 1.85 -3.77
C THR A 86 18.88 1.41 -2.33
N THR A 87 17.91 2.07 -1.69
CA THR A 87 17.51 1.85 -0.30
C THR A 87 16.01 1.53 -0.24
N PHE A 88 15.55 0.95 0.87
CA PHE A 88 14.11 0.80 1.10
C PHE A 88 13.36 2.13 1.01
N GLN A 89 13.97 3.22 1.51
CA GLN A 89 13.40 4.57 1.43
C GLN A 89 13.17 5.03 -0.02
N ASN A 90 14.13 4.78 -0.92
CA ASN A 90 13.99 5.13 -2.33
C ASN A 90 12.87 4.32 -3.01
N VAL A 91 12.81 3.01 -2.73
CA VAL A 91 11.73 2.15 -3.25
C VAL A 91 10.36 2.61 -2.74
N LEU A 92 10.27 2.93 -1.44
CA LEU A 92 9.05 3.44 -0.82
C LEU A 92 8.59 4.75 -1.47
N ALA A 93 9.49 5.72 -1.63
CA ALA A 93 9.17 7.01 -2.23
C ALA A 93 8.70 6.86 -3.69
N GLN A 94 9.42 6.07 -4.50
CA GLN A 94 9.06 5.82 -5.89
C GLN A 94 7.68 5.16 -6.01
N LYS A 95 7.42 4.13 -5.20
CA LYS A 95 6.14 3.39 -5.20
C LYS A 95 4.97 4.27 -4.78
N ILE A 96 5.13 5.10 -3.75
CA ILE A 96 4.10 6.05 -3.32
C ILE A 96 3.79 7.03 -4.46
N PHE A 97 4.82 7.56 -5.12
CA PHE A 97 4.66 8.48 -6.25
C PHE A 97 3.96 7.82 -7.45
N ASP A 98 4.36 6.61 -7.83
CA ASP A 98 3.78 5.87 -8.94
C ASP A 98 2.32 5.49 -8.67
N MET A 99 2.01 5.10 -7.43
CA MET A 99 0.63 4.82 -7.02
C MET A 99 -0.21 6.08 -6.99
N PHE A 100 0.32 7.20 -6.51
CA PHE A 100 -0.39 8.48 -6.56
C PHE A 100 -0.70 8.86 -8.01
N THR A 101 0.33 8.84 -8.87
CA THR A 101 0.18 9.24 -10.26
C THR A 101 -0.79 8.32 -10.99
N SER A 102 -0.60 7.00 -10.92
CA SER A 102 -1.48 6.04 -11.62
C SER A 102 -2.92 6.06 -11.11
N TYR A 103 -3.13 6.10 -9.80
CA TYR A 103 -4.46 6.02 -9.18
C TYR A 103 -5.26 7.32 -9.34
N TYR A 104 -4.64 8.49 -9.16
CA TYR A 104 -5.39 9.76 -9.14
C TYR A 104 -5.48 10.46 -10.50
N THR A 105 -4.56 10.18 -11.44
CA THR A 105 -4.59 10.85 -12.76
C THR A 105 -5.38 10.08 -13.83
N ARG A 106 -5.55 8.76 -13.69
CA ARG A 106 -6.15 7.92 -14.75
C ARG A 106 -7.40 7.16 -14.33
N THR A 107 -7.46 6.67 -13.10
CA THR A 107 -8.54 5.77 -12.68
C THR A 107 -9.91 6.46 -12.56
N PRO A 108 -10.05 7.65 -11.93
CA PRO A 108 -11.34 8.30 -11.76
C PRO A 108 -11.99 8.72 -13.07
N GLN A 109 -11.19 9.27 -13.98
CA GLN A 109 -11.67 9.74 -15.28
C GLN A 109 -12.13 8.54 -16.12
N ASN A 110 -11.36 7.45 -16.14
CA ASN A 110 -11.70 6.27 -16.91
C ASN A 110 -12.92 5.52 -16.33
N GLU A 111 -13.00 5.35 -15.01
CA GLU A 111 -14.14 4.68 -14.36
C GLU A 111 -15.43 5.49 -14.53
N VAL A 112 -15.39 6.81 -14.35
CA VAL A 112 -16.55 7.69 -14.57
C VAL A 112 -16.97 7.69 -16.04
N HIS A 113 -16.01 7.73 -16.98
CA HIS A 113 -16.30 7.66 -18.40
C HIS A 113 -16.97 6.33 -18.78
N LYS A 114 -16.43 5.21 -18.27
CA LYS A 114 -16.99 3.86 -18.48
C LYS A 114 -18.40 3.75 -17.89
N LEU A 115 -18.63 4.29 -16.69
CA LEU A 115 -19.95 4.30 -16.06
C LEU A 115 -20.96 5.11 -16.87
N LYS A 116 -20.56 6.30 -17.37
CA LYS A 116 -21.40 7.11 -18.27
C LYS A 116 -21.73 6.36 -19.56
N LYS A 117 -20.75 5.72 -20.20
CA LYS A 117 -20.97 4.92 -21.41
C LYS A 117 -21.94 3.76 -21.15
N ASN A 118 -21.80 3.07 -20.03
CA ASN A 118 -22.71 1.98 -19.65
C ASN A 118 -24.12 2.51 -19.41
N PHE A 119 -24.27 3.65 -18.73
CA PHE A 119 -25.58 4.27 -18.53
C PHE A 119 -26.28 4.59 -19.86
N MET A 120 -25.54 5.12 -20.84
CA MET A 120 -26.10 5.42 -22.17
C MET A 120 -26.47 4.17 -22.97
N ASN A 121 -25.79 3.05 -22.73
CA ASN A 121 -25.90 1.83 -23.54
C ASN A 121 -26.68 0.69 -22.87
N SER A 122 -27.31 0.93 -21.71
CA SER A 122 -28.02 -0.12 -20.95
C SER A 122 -29.32 0.41 -20.35
N ASN A 123 -30.19 -0.50 -19.90
CA ASN A 123 -31.43 -0.15 -19.18
C ASN A 123 -31.16 0.26 -17.71
N MET A 124 -30.00 0.89 -17.46
CA MET A 124 -29.61 1.34 -16.14
C MET A 124 -30.49 2.51 -15.69
N THR A 125 -31.08 2.41 -14.50
CA THR A 125 -31.90 3.50 -13.95
C THR A 125 -31.02 4.66 -13.47
N PRO A 126 -31.52 5.92 -13.53
CA PRO A 126 -30.80 7.07 -12.99
C PRO A 126 -30.42 6.93 -11.52
N SER A 127 -31.27 6.27 -10.72
CA SER A 127 -31.01 6.01 -9.30
C SER A 127 -29.85 5.05 -9.09
N PHE A 128 -29.78 3.97 -9.88
CA PHE A 128 -28.67 3.02 -9.82
C PHE A 128 -27.35 3.65 -10.27
N PHE A 129 -27.37 4.43 -11.35
CA PHE A 129 -26.22 5.22 -11.81
C PHE A 129 -25.71 6.16 -10.71
N LYS A 130 -26.62 6.95 -10.09
CA LYS A 130 -26.28 7.88 -9.01
C LYS A 130 -25.67 7.16 -7.81
N ASN A 131 -26.21 6.00 -7.44
CA ASN A 131 -25.68 5.21 -6.33
C ASN A 131 -24.26 4.70 -6.60
N ILE A 132 -23.98 4.18 -7.80
CA ILE A 132 -22.62 3.75 -8.17
C ILE A 132 -21.66 4.94 -8.17
N LEU A 133 -22.07 6.07 -8.76
CA LEU A 133 -21.25 7.26 -8.83
C LEU A 133 -20.90 7.80 -7.42
N ASN A 134 -21.90 7.86 -6.53
CA ASN A 134 -21.69 8.27 -5.13
C ASN A 134 -20.75 7.32 -4.39
N SER A 135 -20.92 6.01 -4.56
CA SER A 135 -20.02 5.00 -3.96
C SER A 135 -18.59 5.18 -4.46
N PHE A 136 -18.41 5.41 -5.76
CA PHE A 136 -17.11 5.67 -6.37
C PHE A 136 -16.46 6.93 -5.78
N HIS A 137 -17.18 8.05 -5.73
CA HIS A 137 -16.68 9.30 -5.14
C HIS A 137 -16.31 9.14 -3.66
N PHE A 138 -17.14 8.45 -2.89
CA PHE A 138 -16.87 8.21 -1.47
C PHE A 138 -15.59 7.40 -1.26
N GLN A 139 -15.41 6.32 -2.02
CA GLN A 139 -14.20 5.49 -1.95
C GLN A 139 -12.95 6.26 -2.41
N TYR A 140 -13.07 7.04 -3.48
CA TYR A 140 -12.01 7.91 -3.97
C TYR A 140 -11.58 8.92 -2.91
N TYR A 141 -12.53 9.62 -2.29
CA TYR A 141 -12.26 10.58 -1.22
C TYR A 141 -11.57 9.90 -0.02
N LYS A 142 -12.11 8.77 0.43
CA LYS A 142 -11.56 8.02 1.57
C LYS A 142 -10.10 7.60 1.33
N ARG A 143 -9.79 7.10 0.13
CA ARG A 143 -8.44 6.68 -0.26
C ARG A 143 -7.50 7.86 -0.47
N SER A 144 -7.98 8.96 -1.05
CA SER A 144 -7.22 10.22 -1.17
C SER A 144 -6.78 10.71 0.20
N LEU A 145 -7.71 10.76 1.15
CA LEU A 145 -7.41 11.17 2.52
C LEU A 145 -6.44 10.21 3.21
N ALA A 146 -6.60 8.90 3.03
CA ALA A 146 -5.70 7.89 3.58
C ALA A 146 -4.28 8.04 3.00
N HIS A 147 -4.15 8.29 1.71
CA HIS A 147 -2.86 8.56 1.07
C HIS A 147 -2.20 9.81 1.63
N CYS A 148 -2.90 10.94 1.72
CA CYS A 148 -2.36 12.16 2.31
C CYS A 148 -1.88 11.91 3.76
N LYS A 149 -2.69 11.21 4.56
CA LYS A 149 -2.30 10.83 5.93
C LYS A 149 -1.06 9.91 5.97
N TYR A 150 -0.87 9.08 4.96
CA TYR A 150 0.27 8.16 4.86
C TYR A 150 1.56 8.87 4.47
N VAL A 151 1.48 9.87 3.57
CA VAL A 151 2.63 10.62 3.06
C VAL A 151 3.12 11.69 4.03
N PHE A 152 2.21 12.37 4.75
CA PHE A 152 2.53 13.51 5.60
C PHE A 152 2.69 13.18 7.10
N LYS A 153 2.96 11.91 7.45
CA LYS A 153 3.14 11.42 8.83
C LYS A 153 4.47 10.71 8.98
#